data_AF-A0A1B6H425-F1
#
_entry.id   AF-A0A1B6H425-F1
#
_cell.length_a   1.000
_cell.length_b   1.000
_cell.length_c   1.000
_cell.angle_alpha   90.00
_cell.angle_beta   90.00
_cell.angle_gamma   90.00
#
_symmetry.space_group_name_H-M   'P 1'
#
loop_
_entity.id
_entity.type
_entity.pdbx_description
1 polymer ?
#
loop_
_entity_poly.entity_id
_entity_poly.type
_entity_poly.pdbx_seq_one_letter_code
_entity_poly.pdbx_strand_id
1 'polypeptide(L)'
;GEETGLVCVICREGYKFQPGKVLGIYTYTKRCNVDDFESKARKTVGYSTVTHFNIVHIDCHMNAVRLARARDEWESAALQNANTRCNGLLPLWGPQVPESAFASCLARHNTYLQECTGHRDISYVSTVHDLKLLLLRFAQEKSFHEDAGGGGPQSNMHLIPYLLHMALYVINTTRCGGREEKNLASYLECGSGERWLDSSYEAEGPLYWATLSLCLHSPARWRVTRLGHLRRLLTLAHARHVTPPAGPHTISDPTPADYSVYKSTLVFFGLIDTIYKQYFKGITVMPLKYC
;
A
#
# COMPACT_ATOMS: atom_id res chain seq x y z
N GLY A 1 28.11 20.95 1.38
CA GLY A 1 27.38 20.47 2.58
C GLY A 1 26.63 19.22 2.22
N GLU A 2 26.83 18.15 2.99
CA GLU A 2 26.24 16.82 2.76
C GLU A 2 24.74 16.90 2.48
N GLU A 3 24.27 16.01 1.62
CA GLU A 3 22.85 15.90 1.34
C GLU A 3 22.18 14.99 2.36
N THR A 4 21.20 15.53 3.07
CA THR A 4 20.40 14.81 4.05
C THR A 4 19.06 14.44 3.41
N GLY A 5 18.72 13.14 3.37
CA GLY A 5 17.41 12.67 2.90
C GLY A 5 17.48 11.62 1.80
N LEU A 6 16.59 11.74 0.81
CA LEU A 6 16.45 10.78 -0.29
C LEU A 6 17.56 11.00 -1.33
N VAL A 7 18.53 10.10 -1.37
CA VAL A 7 19.74 10.23 -2.19
C VAL A 7 19.87 9.04 -3.14
N CYS A 8 20.24 9.31 -4.39
CA CYS A 8 20.51 8.28 -5.38
C CYS A 8 21.75 7.44 -4.98
N VAL A 9 21.59 6.12 -4.94
CA VAL A 9 22.65 5.17 -4.59
C VAL A 9 23.82 5.18 -5.59
N ILE A 10 23.58 5.60 -6.84
CA ILE A 10 24.59 5.64 -7.90
C ILE A 10 25.41 6.93 -7.83
N CYS A 11 24.78 8.10 -7.96
CA CYS A 11 25.50 9.38 -8.06
C CYS A 11 25.68 10.10 -6.72
N ARG A 12 25.06 9.61 -5.64
CA ARG A 12 25.11 10.21 -4.29
C ARG A 12 24.55 11.63 -4.20
N GLU A 13 23.67 11.98 -5.14
CA GLU A 13 22.91 13.23 -5.16
C GLU A 13 21.40 12.94 -5.05
N GLY A 14 20.65 13.86 -4.47
CA GLY A 14 19.20 13.89 -4.35
C GLY A 14 18.65 15.25 -4.79
N TYR A 15 17.50 15.65 -4.25
CA TYR A 15 16.80 16.85 -4.70
C TYR A 15 17.51 18.18 -4.44
N LYS A 16 18.50 18.24 -3.53
CA LYS A 16 19.27 19.46 -3.30
C LYS A 16 20.12 19.84 -4.51
N PHE A 17 20.70 18.84 -5.17
CA PHE A 17 21.55 19.03 -6.34
C PHE A 17 20.83 18.71 -7.65
N GLN A 18 19.82 17.84 -7.61
CA GLN A 18 19.04 17.39 -8.78
C GLN A 18 17.51 17.60 -8.55
N PRO A 19 17.05 18.83 -8.31
CA PRO A 19 15.68 19.08 -7.84
C PRO A 19 14.58 18.68 -8.82
N GLY A 20 14.88 18.68 -10.12
CA GLY A 20 13.92 18.32 -11.19
C GLY A 20 13.95 16.85 -11.62
N LYS A 21 14.86 16.02 -11.09
CA LYS A 21 14.98 14.61 -11.50
C LYS A 21 14.07 13.70 -10.70
N VAL A 22 13.41 12.76 -11.36
CA VAL A 22 12.57 11.75 -10.69
C VAL A 22 13.49 10.75 -9.97
N LEU A 23 13.29 10.59 -8.66
CA LEU A 23 13.85 9.48 -7.89
C LEU A 23 12.89 8.29 -7.95
N GLY A 24 13.41 7.08 -7.78
CA GLY A 24 12.64 5.85 -7.64
C GLY A 24 13.15 5.03 -6.47
N ILE A 25 12.24 4.36 -5.78
CA ILE A 25 12.55 3.35 -4.77
C ILE A 25 12.64 2.00 -5.49
N TYR A 26 13.72 1.25 -5.27
CA TYR A 26 13.77 -0.15 -5.70
C TYR A 26 12.74 -0.98 -4.96
N THR A 27 11.82 -1.60 -5.70
CA THR A 27 10.77 -2.45 -5.15
C THR A 27 10.89 -3.87 -5.64
N TYR A 28 10.48 -4.83 -4.81
CA TYR A 28 10.24 -6.21 -5.21
C TYR A 28 8.75 -6.51 -5.01
N THR A 29 8.06 -6.82 -6.09
CA THR A 29 6.64 -7.09 -6.11
C THR A 29 6.39 -8.52 -6.57
N LYS A 30 5.47 -9.22 -5.91
CA LYS A 30 5.04 -10.56 -6.28
C LYS A 30 3.52 -10.65 -6.41
N ARG A 31 3.07 -11.55 -7.28
CA ARG A 31 1.66 -11.90 -7.40
C ARG A 31 1.19 -12.65 -6.15
N CYS A 32 0.01 -12.29 -5.63
CA CYS A 32 -0.64 -13.01 -4.53
C CYS A 32 -2.16 -12.80 -4.53
N ASN A 33 -2.87 -13.49 -3.64
CA ASN A 33 -4.27 -13.15 -3.37
C ASN A 33 -4.32 -11.88 -2.53
N VAL A 34 -5.36 -11.06 -2.72
CA VAL A 34 -5.56 -9.84 -1.90
C VAL A 34 -6.18 -10.15 -0.55
N ASP A 35 -6.88 -11.28 -0.41
CA ASP A 35 -7.40 -11.78 0.86
C ASP A 35 -7.50 -13.31 0.82
N ASP A 36 -6.92 -13.97 1.81
CA ASP A 36 -6.96 -15.43 1.91
C ASP A 36 -8.28 -15.98 2.46
N PHE A 37 -9.12 -15.12 3.03
CA PHE A 37 -10.45 -15.48 3.52
C PHE A 37 -11.56 -15.06 2.56
N GLU A 38 -11.26 -14.67 1.31
CA GLU A 38 -12.33 -14.44 0.35
C GLU A 38 -13.13 -15.73 0.12
N SER A 39 -14.46 -15.66 0.23
CA SER A 39 -15.36 -16.82 0.12
C SER A 39 -15.49 -17.35 -1.31
N LYS A 40 -15.17 -16.53 -2.31
CA LYS A 40 -15.20 -16.93 -3.72
C LYS A 40 -14.19 -18.04 -3.99
N ALA A 41 -14.63 -19.06 -4.75
CA ALA A 41 -13.79 -20.18 -5.16
C ALA A 41 -12.51 -19.74 -5.90
N ARG A 42 -12.62 -18.70 -6.75
CA ARG A 42 -11.47 -18.02 -7.35
C ARG A 42 -11.26 -16.69 -6.62
N LYS A 43 -10.25 -16.67 -5.76
CA LYS A 43 -9.83 -15.49 -5.00
C LYS A 43 -9.37 -14.38 -5.94
N THR A 44 -9.61 -13.15 -5.50
CA THR A 44 -9.15 -11.94 -6.17
C THR A 44 -7.63 -11.87 -6.10
N VAL A 45 -7.02 -11.78 -7.28
CA VAL A 45 -5.56 -11.73 -7.45
C VAL A 45 -5.11 -10.28 -7.50
N GLY A 46 -4.08 -9.97 -6.72
CA GLY A 46 -3.36 -8.71 -6.77
C GLY A 46 -1.87 -8.96 -6.62
N TYR A 47 -1.21 -8.09 -5.87
CA TYR A 47 0.22 -8.16 -5.64
C TYR A 47 0.60 -7.58 -4.28
N SER A 48 1.78 -7.95 -3.81
CA SER A 48 2.38 -7.41 -2.59
C SER A 48 3.80 -6.97 -2.87
N THR A 49 4.13 -5.77 -2.41
CA THR A 49 5.42 -5.10 -2.62
C THR A 49 6.21 -5.00 -1.32
N VAL A 50 7.51 -5.28 -1.40
CA VAL A 50 8.49 -5.02 -0.33
C VAL A 50 9.70 -4.27 -0.87
N THR A 51 10.53 -3.71 0.01
CA THR A 51 11.70 -2.93 -0.39
C THR A 51 12.84 -2.98 0.62
N HIS A 52 14.08 -2.84 0.13
CA HIS A 52 15.24 -2.47 0.95
C HIS A 52 15.30 -0.97 1.26
N PHE A 53 14.49 -0.18 0.55
CA PHE A 53 14.41 1.28 0.59
C PHE A 53 15.66 2.00 0.06
N ASN A 54 16.35 1.38 -0.92
CA ASN A 54 17.36 2.10 -1.68
C ASN A 54 16.71 2.94 -2.79
N ILE A 55 17.27 4.12 -2.99
CA ILE A 55 16.73 5.15 -3.86
C ILE A 55 17.70 5.37 -5.00
N VAL A 56 17.18 5.64 -6.20
CA VAL A 56 17.98 5.89 -7.39
C VAL A 56 17.32 6.96 -8.24
N HIS A 57 18.09 7.83 -8.89
CA HIS A 57 17.52 8.61 -9.99
C HIS A 57 17.11 7.65 -11.09
N ILE A 58 15.90 7.82 -11.60
CA ILE A 58 15.40 7.06 -12.74
C ILE A 58 16.41 7.10 -13.91
N ASP A 59 16.96 8.26 -14.21
CA ASP A 59 17.93 8.44 -15.29
C ASP A 59 19.27 7.74 -15.00
N CYS A 60 19.74 7.74 -13.74
CA CYS A 60 20.96 7.03 -13.37
C CYS A 60 20.77 5.52 -13.54
N HIS A 61 19.62 4.99 -13.14
CA HIS A 61 19.30 3.58 -13.33
C HIS A 61 19.21 3.23 -14.83
N MET A 62 18.47 3.99 -15.63
CA MET A 62 18.35 3.75 -17.07
C MET A 62 19.69 3.81 -17.80
N ASN A 63 20.56 4.75 -17.43
CA ASN A 63 21.92 4.81 -17.97
C ASN A 63 22.75 3.58 -17.57
N ALA A 64 22.65 3.12 -16.32
CA ALA A 64 23.35 1.91 -15.86
C ALA A 64 22.87 0.66 -16.61
N VAL A 65 21.55 0.50 -16.81
CA VAL A 65 20.95 -0.60 -17.58
C VAL A 65 21.47 -0.59 -19.02
N ARG A 66 21.48 0.57 -19.69
CA ARG A 66 22.01 0.71 -21.05
C ARG A 66 23.49 0.32 -21.17
N LEU A 67 24.29 0.62 -20.15
CA LEU A 67 25.72 0.27 -20.12
C LEU A 67 25.98 -1.22 -19.84
N ALA A 68 25.04 -1.92 -19.21
CA ALA A 68 25.18 -3.33 -18.85
C ALA A 68 25.03 -4.32 -20.03
N ARG A 69 24.71 -3.83 -21.24
CA ARG A 69 24.76 -4.54 -22.55
C ARG A 69 24.34 -6.03 -22.50
N ALA A 70 23.04 -6.27 -22.30
CA ALA A 70 22.35 -7.58 -22.34
C ALA A 70 22.38 -8.43 -21.07
N ARG A 71 22.84 -7.91 -19.92
CA ARG A 71 22.48 -8.49 -18.61
C ARG A 71 21.01 -8.21 -18.29
N ASP A 72 20.39 -9.10 -17.54
CA ASP A 72 19.07 -8.84 -16.97
C ASP A 72 19.11 -7.54 -16.14
N GLU A 73 18.14 -6.65 -16.40
CA GLU A 73 18.03 -5.33 -15.78
C GLU A 73 18.03 -5.44 -14.26
N TRP A 74 17.28 -6.42 -13.74
CA TRP A 74 17.00 -6.58 -12.33
C TRP A 74 18.11 -7.32 -11.58
N GLU A 75 18.78 -8.28 -12.22
CA GLU A 75 20.03 -8.85 -11.70
C GLU A 75 21.12 -7.78 -11.54
N SER A 76 21.24 -6.88 -12.52
CA SER A 76 22.21 -5.78 -12.47
C SER A 76 21.82 -4.73 -11.42
N ALA A 77 20.53 -4.42 -11.31
CA ALA A 77 20.01 -3.47 -10.33
C ALA A 77 20.16 -3.98 -8.88
N ALA A 78 20.06 -5.28 -8.65
CA ALA A 78 20.22 -5.87 -7.31
C ALA A 78 21.57 -5.51 -6.67
N LEU A 79 22.65 -5.39 -7.47
CA LEU A 79 23.97 -4.97 -6.99
C LEU A 79 23.96 -3.54 -6.42
N GLN A 80 23.19 -2.65 -7.02
CA GLN A 80 22.99 -1.27 -6.53
C GLN A 80 21.98 -1.24 -5.38
N ASN A 81 21.14 -2.26 -5.25
CA ASN A 81 20.13 -2.41 -4.20
C ASN A 81 20.62 -3.28 -3.03
N ALA A 82 21.91 -3.18 -2.66
CA ALA A 82 22.51 -3.94 -1.56
C ALA A 82 22.29 -5.47 -1.65
N ASN A 83 22.41 -6.03 -2.86
CA ASN A 83 22.15 -7.43 -3.18
C ASN A 83 20.72 -7.90 -2.86
N THR A 84 19.78 -6.96 -2.68
CA THR A 84 18.36 -7.28 -2.51
C THR A 84 17.68 -7.33 -3.87
N ARG A 85 16.89 -8.38 -4.12
CA ARG A 85 16.11 -8.51 -5.36
C ARG A 85 15.18 -7.31 -5.51
N CYS A 86 15.00 -6.88 -6.75
CA CYS A 86 14.08 -5.83 -7.15
C CYS A 86 13.57 -6.15 -8.55
N ASN A 87 12.35 -5.76 -8.88
CA ASN A 87 11.73 -5.95 -10.19
C ASN A 87 10.84 -4.75 -10.57
N GLY A 88 11.09 -3.60 -9.95
CA GLY A 88 10.37 -2.38 -10.21
C GLY A 88 11.02 -1.17 -9.54
N LEU A 89 10.58 0.00 -9.99
CA LEU A 89 10.95 1.30 -9.44
C LEU A 89 9.68 2.09 -9.14
N LEU A 90 9.36 2.30 -7.87
CA LEU A 90 8.26 3.17 -7.46
C LEU A 90 8.74 4.63 -7.52
N PRO A 91 8.21 5.48 -8.42
CA PRO A 91 8.70 6.85 -8.58
C PRO A 91 8.28 7.75 -7.42
N LEU A 92 9.12 8.74 -7.16
CA LEU A 92 8.94 9.77 -6.14
C LEU A 92 8.67 11.12 -6.80
N TRP A 93 7.61 11.80 -6.36
CA TRP A 93 7.29 13.14 -6.83
C TRP A 93 8.00 14.19 -5.95
N GLY A 94 9.14 14.68 -6.43
CA GLY A 94 9.91 15.72 -5.76
C GLY A 94 9.34 17.13 -5.95
N PRO A 95 9.73 18.11 -5.12
CA PRO A 95 9.12 19.46 -5.12
C PRO A 95 9.23 20.24 -6.43
N GLN A 96 10.30 20.03 -7.21
CA GLN A 96 10.51 20.69 -8.51
C GLN A 96 10.44 19.70 -9.68
N VAL A 97 10.01 18.46 -9.43
CA VAL A 97 9.81 17.46 -10.48
C VAL A 97 8.51 17.78 -11.22
N PRO A 98 8.55 17.97 -12.56
CA PRO A 98 7.33 18.18 -13.34
C PRO A 98 6.38 16.99 -13.21
N GLU A 99 5.09 17.26 -13.07
CA GLU A 99 4.05 16.21 -12.97
C GLU A 99 4.11 15.24 -14.15
N SER A 100 4.35 15.74 -15.37
CA SER A 100 4.48 14.92 -16.57
C SER A 100 5.64 13.90 -16.49
N ALA A 101 6.77 14.28 -15.88
CA ALA A 101 7.91 13.40 -15.69
C ALA A 101 7.60 12.31 -14.65
N PHE A 102 6.94 12.69 -13.54
CA PHE A 102 6.45 11.75 -12.55
C PHE A 102 5.43 10.77 -13.15
N ALA A 103 4.43 11.27 -13.88
CA ALA A 103 3.39 10.48 -14.52
C ALA A 103 3.96 9.46 -15.53
N SER A 104 4.95 9.88 -16.32
CA SER A 104 5.66 8.97 -17.24
C SER A 104 6.39 7.85 -16.50
N CYS A 105 7.07 8.17 -15.40
CA CYS A 105 7.73 7.16 -14.58
C CYS A 105 6.74 6.23 -13.87
N LEU A 106 5.58 6.75 -13.47
CA LEU A 106 4.50 5.96 -12.86
C LEU A 106 3.87 5.00 -13.88
N ALA A 107 3.67 5.44 -15.12
CA ALA A 107 3.21 4.55 -16.19
C ALA A 107 4.17 3.38 -16.40
N ARG A 108 5.49 3.63 -16.40
CA ARG A 108 6.49 2.55 -16.47
C ARG A 108 6.50 1.67 -15.22
N HIS A 109 6.29 2.22 -14.03
CA HIS A 109 6.11 1.42 -12.81
C HIS A 109 4.94 0.44 -12.95
N ASN A 110 3.82 0.89 -13.51
CA ASN A 110 2.68 0.00 -13.78
C ASN A 110 3.03 -1.11 -14.78
N THR A 111 3.85 -0.82 -15.80
CA THR A 111 4.37 -1.85 -16.71
C THR A 111 5.22 -2.88 -15.96
N TYR A 112 6.13 -2.47 -15.08
CA TYR A 112 6.90 -3.40 -14.26
C TYR A 112 6.00 -4.29 -13.38
N LEU A 113 4.97 -3.71 -12.74
CA LEU A 113 3.99 -4.46 -11.97
C LEU A 113 3.24 -5.49 -12.84
N GLN A 114 2.81 -5.11 -14.03
CA GLN A 114 2.15 -6.01 -14.99
C GLN A 114 3.07 -7.16 -15.40
N GLU A 115 4.33 -6.88 -15.71
CA GLU A 115 5.30 -7.88 -16.17
C GLU A 115 5.64 -8.90 -15.08
N CYS A 116 5.95 -8.44 -13.86
CA CYS A 116 6.36 -9.33 -12.78
C CYS A 116 5.20 -10.10 -12.12
N THR A 117 3.97 -9.63 -12.26
CA THR A 117 2.81 -10.25 -11.59
C THR A 117 1.76 -10.83 -12.53
N GLY A 118 1.76 -10.43 -13.81
CA GLY A 118 0.68 -10.73 -14.76
C GLY A 118 -0.64 -10.01 -14.44
N HIS A 119 -0.68 -9.12 -13.45
CA HIS A 119 -1.87 -8.36 -13.08
C HIS A 119 -2.07 -7.19 -14.03
N ARG A 120 -3.10 -7.25 -14.88
CA ARG A 120 -3.29 -6.30 -15.98
C ARG A 120 -3.82 -4.93 -15.53
N ASP A 121 -4.80 -4.93 -14.64
CA ASP A 121 -5.58 -3.72 -14.31
C ASP A 121 -4.99 -2.96 -13.11
N ILE A 122 -3.80 -2.41 -13.29
CA ILE A 122 -3.13 -1.59 -12.27
C ILE A 122 -3.92 -0.29 -12.05
N SER A 123 -4.55 -0.21 -10.88
CA SER A 123 -5.41 0.91 -10.46
C SER A 123 -5.20 1.24 -8.99
N TYR A 124 -5.81 2.34 -8.52
CA TYR A 124 -5.75 2.69 -7.09
C TYR A 124 -6.26 1.56 -6.18
N VAL A 125 -7.24 0.76 -6.63
CA VAL A 125 -7.76 -0.40 -5.88
C VAL A 125 -6.64 -1.42 -5.63
N SER A 126 -5.87 -1.73 -6.67
CA SER A 126 -4.73 -2.65 -6.56
C SER A 126 -3.64 -2.10 -5.63
N THR A 127 -3.36 -0.80 -5.68
CA THR A 127 -2.38 -0.13 -4.78
C THR A 127 -2.87 -0.11 -3.33
N VAL A 128 -4.17 0.10 -3.09
CA VAL A 128 -4.75 0.02 -1.74
C VAL A 128 -4.70 -1.41 -1.20
N HIS A 129 -4.90 -2.43 -2.05
CA HIS A 129 -4.67 -3.82 -1.66
C HIS A 129 -3.20 -4.10 -1.35
N ASP A 130 -2.26 -3.57 -2.13
CA ASP A 130 -0.83 -3.71 -1.85
C ASP A 130 -0.47 -3.09 -0.48
N LEU A 131 -0.92 -1.86 -0.23
CA LEU A 131 -0.76 -1.20 1.08
C LEU A 131 -1.43 -2.00 2.22
N LYS A 132 -2.64 -2.53 2.00
CA LYS A 132 -3.35 -3.39 2.96
C LYS A 132 -2.51 -4.62 3.31
N LEU A 133 -1.95 -5.30 2.31
CA LEU A 133 -1.11 -6.49 2.50
C LEU A 133 0.20 -6.16 3.22
N LEU A 134 0.80 -5.02 2.91
CA LEU A 134 1.99 -4.53 3.61
C LEU A 134 1.71 -4.29 5.10
N LEU A 135 0.61 -3.59 5.42
CA LEU A 135 0.19 -3.35 6.81
C LEU A 135 -0.18 -4.65 7.54
N LEU A 136 -0.85 -5.59 6.86
CA LEU A 136 -1.13 -6.92 7.42
C LEU A 136 0.14 -7.70 7.72
N ARG A 137 1.16 -7.60 6.85
CA ARG A 137 2.46 -8.25 7.08
C ARG A 137 3.13 -7.75 8.35
N PHE A 138 3.10 -6.44 8.62
CA PHE A 138 3.50 -5.89 9.93
C PHE A 138 2.65 -6.44 11.08
N ALA A 139 1.34 -6.40 10.92
CA ALA A 139 0.41 -6.77 11.97
C ALA A 139 0.45 -8.26 12.35
N GLN A 140 0.87 -9.10 11.42
CA GLN A 140 1.06 -10.54 11.57
C GLN A 140 2.50 -10.93 11.88
N GLU A 141 3.40 -9.94 12.07
CA GLU A 141 4.83 -10.17 12.37
C GLU A 141 5.53 -11.07 11.32
N LYS A 142 5.06 -11.00 10.07
CA LYS A 142 5.60 -11.79 8.96
C LYS A 142 6.91 -11.17 8.44
N SER A 143 7.81 -12.01 7.95
CA SER A 143 9.10 -11.57 7.40
C SER A 143 8.92 -10.71 6.14
N PHE A 144 9.73 -9.66 6.03
CA PHE A 144 9.90 -8.85 4.83
C PHE A 144 11.08 -9.31 3.96
N HIS A 145 12.00 -10.08 4.56
CA HIS A 145 13.22 -10.54 3.92
C HIS A 145 12.99 -11.74 3.01
N GLU A 146 12.06 -12.64 3.37
CA GLU A 146 11.81 -13.91 2.67
C GLU A 146 11.61 -13.75 1.16
N ASP A 147 10.95 -12.66 0.75
CA ASP A 147 10.62 -12.43 -0.67
C ASP A 147 11.77 -11.81 -1.44
N ALA A 148 12.44 -10.79 -0.90
CA ALA A 148 13.43 -10.02 -1.65
C ALA A 148 14.89 -10.42 -1.34
N GLY A 149 15.14 -11.20 -0.29
CA GLY A 149 16.49 -11.47 0.21
C GLY A 149 17.13 -10.26 0.91
N GLY A 150 16.31 -9.29 1.31
CA GLY A 150 16.75 -8.06 1.97
C GLY A 150 15.58 -7.12 2.29
N GLY A 151 15.85 -6.07 3.06
CA GLY A 151 14.83 -5.13 3.53
C GLY A 151 14.11 -5.61 4.80
N GLY A 152 14.27 -4.87 5.88
CA GLY A 152 13.64 -5.16 7.17
C GLY A 152 12.34 -4.39 7.40
N PRO A 153 11.73 -4.53 8.60
CA PRO A 153 10.55 -3.76 9.00
C PRO A 153 10.74 -2.24 8.82
N GLN A 154 11.93 -1.72 9.15
CA GLN A 154 12.23 -0.29 8.99
C GLN A 154 12.15 0.17 7.53
N SER A 155 12.83 -0.52 6.60
CA SER A 155 12.81 -0.19 5.17
C SER A 155 11.39 -0.17 4.61
N ASN A 156 10.58 -1.17 5.01
CA ASN A 156 9.21 -1.31 4.53
C ASN A 156 8.24 -0.32 5.18
N MET A 157 8.51 0.17 6.40
CA MET A 157 7.73 1.24 7.03
C MET A 157 7.88 2.56 6.26
N HIS A 158 9.06 2.82 5.70
CA HIS A 158 9.31 3.99 4.86
C HIS A 158 8.59 3.91 3.50
N LEU A 159 8.20 2.72 3.03
CA LEU A 159 7.49 2.55 1.76
C LEU A 159 6.04 3.06 1.80
N ILE A 160 5.37 2.93 2.96
CA ILE A 160 3.96 3.26 3.17
C ILE A 160 3.53 4.63 2.60
N PRO A 161 4.20 5.77 2.91
CA PRO A 161 3.77 7.07 2.39
C PRO A 161 3.81 7.16 0.86
N TYR A 162 4.68 6.39 0.20
CA TYR A 162 4.82 6.41 -1.25
C TYR A 162 3.77 5.56 -1.96
N LEU A 163 3.38 4.42 -1.39
CA LEU A 163 2.21 3.66 -1.86
C LEU A 163 0.93 4.46 -1.65
N LEU A 164 0.81 5.14 -0.50
CA LEU A 164 -0.32 6.04 -0.23
C LEU A 164 -0.38 7.19 -1.24
N HIS A 165 0.77 7.83 -1.53
CA HIS A 165 0.86 8.87 -2.54
C HIS A 165 0.46 8.38 -3.94
N MET A 166 0.91 7.17 -4.34
CA MET A 166 0.52 6.57 -5.61
C MET A 166 -1.00 6.35 -5.70
N ALA A 167 -1.62 5.78 -4.67
CA ALA A 167 -3.07 5.58 -4.63
C ALA A 167 -3.82 6.92 -4.71
N LEU A 168 -3.40 7.92 -3.92
CA LEU A 168 -3.97 9.27 -3.92
C LEU A 168 -3.84 9.96 -5.28
N TYR A 169 -2.68 9.87 -5.92
CA TYR A 169 -2.45 10.44 -7.24
C TYR A 169 -3.43 9.87 -8.27
N VAL A 170 -3.61 8.54 -8.28
CA VAL A 170 -4.54 7.89 -9.21
C VAL A 170 -5.99 8.25 -8.89
N ILE A 171 -6.39 8.29 -7.61
CA ILE A 171 -7.75 8.71 -7.20
C ILE A 171 -8.05 10.14 -7.67
N ASN A 172 -7.11 11.06 -7.50
CA ASN A 172 -7.28 12.47 -7.86
C ASN A 172 -7.32 12.67 -9.38
N THR A 173 -6.38 12.07 -10.12
CA THR A 173 -6.31 12.21 -11.58
C THR A 173 -7.49 11.54 -12.28
N THR A 174 -8.00 10.43 -11.75
CA THR A 174 -9.21 9.75 -12.25
C THR A 174 -10.52 10.31 -11.67
N ARG A 175 -10.44 11.32 -10.78
CA ARG A 175 -11.58 11.99 -10.15
C ARG A 175 -12.57 11.04 -9.46
N CYS A 176 -12.07 9.92 -8.92
CA CYS A 176 -12.91 8.91 -8.26
C CYS A 176 -13.17 9.21 -6.78
N GLY A 177 -12.47 10.17 -6.17
CA GLY A 177 -12.53 10.46 -4.73
C GLY A 177 -13.95 10.62 -4.18
N GLY A 178 -14.79 11.46 -4.80
CA GLY A 178 -16.16 11.68 -4.34
C GLY A 178 -17.08 10.46 -4.45
N ARG A 179 -16.79 9.52 -5.37
CA ARG A 179 -17.50 8.23 -5.42
C ARG A 179 -17.06 7.33 -4.27
N GLU A 180 -15.74 7.22 -4.05
CA GLU A 180 -15.21 6.36 -3.01
C GLU A 180 -15.51 6.86 -1.59
N GLU A 181 -15.62 8.18 -1.39
CA GLU A 181 -16.10 8.74 -0.12
C GLU A 181 -17.53 8.30 0.20
N LYS A 182 -18.42 8.28 -0.80
CA LYS A 182 -19.80 7.77 -0.64
C LYS A 182 -19.81 6.28 -0.35
N ASN A 183 -18.98 5.50 -1.03
CA ASN A 183 -18.85 4.07 -0.79
C ASN A 183 -18.36 3.78 0.63
N LEU A 184 -17.32 4.50 1.08
CA LEU A 184 -16.76 4.39 2.42
C LEU A 184 -17.76 4.81 3.50
N ALA A 185 -18.54 5.88 3.27
CA ALA A 185 -19.62 6.29 4.17
C ALA A 185 -20.71 5.21 4.26
N SER A 186 -21.16 4.68 3.13
CA SER A 186 -22.13 3.57 3.07
C SER A 186 -21.65 2.33 3.82
N TYR A 187 -20.37 1.97 3.67
CA TYR A 187 -19.74 0.89 4.43
C TYR A 187 -19.80 1.12 5.95
N LEU A 188 -19.50 2.35 6.41
CA LEU A 188 -19.49 2.72 7.83
C LEU A 188 -20.89 2.84 8.44
N GLU A 189 -21.87 3.30 7.65
CA GLU A 189 -23.25 3.52 8.08
C GLU A 189 -24.13 2.26 7.93
N CYS A 190 -23.60 1.21 7.32
CA CYS A 190 -24.28 -0.07 7.18
C CYS A 190 -24.67 -0.64 8.56
N GLY A 191 -25.96 -0.65 8.89
CA GLY A 191 -26.49 -1.18 10.16
C GLY A 191 -26.88 -2.66 10.16
N SER A 192 -26.86 -3.33 8.99
CA SER A 192 -27.25 -4.75 8.87
C SER A 192 -26.10 -5.67 9.29
N GLY A 193 -26.30 -6.43 10.37
CA GLY A 193 -25.30 -7.38 10.88
C GLY A 193 -24.93 -8.47 9.87
N GLU A 194 -25.87 -8.96 9.06
CA GLU A 194 -25.60 -9.95 8.00
C GLU A 194 -24.57 -9.41 6.98
N ARG A 195 -24.74 -8.16 6.53
CA ARG A 195 -23.77 -7.51 5.63
C ARG A 195 -22.41 -7.29 6.27
N TRP A 196 -22.30 -7.24 7.60
CA TRP A 196 -21.00 -7.18 8.28
C TRP A 196 -20.27 -8.51 8.16
N LEU A 197 -20.98 -9.62 8.32
CA LEU A 197 -20.43 -10.96 8.18
C LEU A 197 -20.02 -11.21 6.73
N ASP A 198 -20.88 -10.91 5.76
CA ASP A 198 -20.55 -11.09 4.34
C ASP A 198 -19.29 -10.32 3.93
N SER A 199 -19.22 -9.03 4.30
CA SER A 199 -18.05 -8.21 3.99
C SER A 199 -16.75 -8.73 4.63
N SER A 200 -16.85 -9.55 5.67
CA SER A 200 -15.67 -10.13 6.32
C SER A 200 -15.00 -11.18 5.45
N TYR A 201 -15.64 -11.63 4.36
CA TYR A 201 -15.13 -12.60 3.40
C TYR A 201 -15.10 -12.05 1.96
N GLU A 202 -15.10 -10.72 1.80
CA GLU A 202 -14.93 -10.04 0.53
C GLU A 202 -13.51 -9.49 0.38
N ALA A 203 -13.00 -9.42 -0.87
CA ALA A 203 -11.71 -8.81 -1.16
C ALA A 203 -11.63 -7.35 -0.66
N GLU A 204 -12.71 -6.59 -0.91
CA GLU A 204 -12.94 -5.21 -0.45
C GLU A 204 -13.70 -5.19 0.89
N GLY A 205 -13.26 -6.01 1.84
CA GLY A 205 -13.82 -6.08 3.19
C GLY A 205 -13.28 -5.01 4.16
N PRO A 206 -13.55 -5.15 5.47
CA PRO A 206 -13.12 -4.20 6.50
C PRO A 206 -11.64 -3.78 6.49
N LEU A 207 -10.72 -4.71 6.18
CA LEU A 207 -9.28 -4.41 6.05
C LEU A 207 -8.99 -3.46 4.88
N TYR A 208 -9.69 -3.63 3.75
CA TYR A 208 -9.57 -2.74 2.60
C TYR A 208 -10.14 -1.36 2.91
N TRP A 209 -11.37 -1.27 3.43
CA TRP A 209 -12.00 0.02 3.72
C TRP A 209 -11.24 0.82 4.79
N ALA A 210 -10.69 0.14 5.80
CA ALA A 210 -9.81 0.80 6.77
C ALA A 210 -8.54 1.35 6.11
N THR A 211 -7.93 0.62 5.17
CA THR A 211 -6.76 1.09 4.40
C THR A 211 -7.13 2.25 3.47
N LEU A 212 -8.23 2.14 2.73
CA LEU A 212 -8.71 3.18 1.82
C LEU A 212 -9.02 4.49 2.55
N SER A 213 -9.44 4.41 3.82
CA SER A 213 -9.67 5.60 4.63
C SER A 213 -8.44 6.51 4.70
N LEU A 214 -7.22 5.96 4.68
CA LEU A 214 -5.97 6.74 4.64
C LEU A 214 -5.90 7.64 3.40
N CYS A 215 -6.54 7.26 2.29
CA CYS A 215 -6.58 8.06 1.06
C CYS A 215 -7.70 9.12 1.06
N LEU A 216 -8.76 8.94 1.84
CA LEU A 216 -10.00 9.73 1.69
C LEU A 216 -10.35 10.55 2.92
N HIS A 217 -10.15 10.00 4.11
CA HIS A 217 -10.51 10.66 5.36
C HIS A 217 -9.37 11.56 5.85
N SER A 218 -9.73 12.79 6.22
CA SER A 218 -8.86 13.66 7.02
C SER A 218 -8.64 13.09 8.43
N PRO A 219 -7.61 13.53 9.17
CA PRO A 219 -7.41 13.13 10.56
C PRO A 219 -8.63 13.42 11.45
N ALA A 220 -9.34 14.52 11.19
CA ALA A 220 -10.56 14.87 11.91
C ALA A 220 -11.69 13.88 11.61
N ARG A 221 -11.87 13.49 10.34
CA ARG A 221 -12.87 12.51 9.93
C ARG A 221 -12.55 11.13 10.51
N TRP A 222 -11.30 10.69 10.43
CA TRP A 222 -10.84 9.43 11.04
C TRP A 222 -11.17 9.35 12.52
N ARG A 223 -10.93 10.41 13.31
CA ARG A 223 -11.26 10.41 14.76
C ARG A 223 -12.72 10.08 15.05
N VAL A 224 -13.64 10.49 14.18
CA VAL A 224 -15.07 10.23 14.32
C VAL A 224 -15.44 8.84 13.78
N THR A 225 -14.81 8.37 12.71
CA THR A 225 -15.18 7.11 12.04
C THR A 225 -14.41 5.88 12.53
N ARG A 226 -13.27 6.06 13.22
CA ARG A 226 -12.35 4.96 13.61
C ARG A 226 -13.00 3.87 14.44
N LEU A 227 -13.98 4.21 15.29
CA LEU A 227 -14.70 3.22 16.09
C LEU A 227 -15.62 2.34 15.21
N GLY A 228 -16.14 2.88 14.11
CA GLY A 228 -16.87 2.11 13.11
C GLY A 228 -15.95 1.08 12.45
N HIS A 229 -14.76 1.51 12.00
CA HIS A 229 -13.75 0.58 11.47
C HIS A 229 -13.33 -0.47 12.50
N LEU A 230 -13.05 -0.08 13.74
CA LEU A 230 -12.64 -1.01 14.80
C LEU A 230 -13.70 -2.09 15.04
N ARG A 231 -14.98 -1.72 15.12
CA ARG A 231 -16.08 -2.68 15.28
C ARG A 231 -16.12 -3.68 14.13
N ARG A 232 -16.04 -3.20 12.88
CA ARG A 232 -16.03 -4.06 11.67
C ARG A 232 -14.83 -4.99 11.62
N LEU A 233 -13.67 -4.50 12.06
CA LEU A 233 -12.44 -5.27 12.15
C LEU A 233 -12.51 -6.36 13.23
N LEU A 234 -13.07 -6.06 14.40
CA LEU A 234 -13.31 -7.07 15.45
C LEU A 234 -14.30 -8.14 14.99
N THR A 235 -15.40 -7.74 14.34
CA THR A 235 -16.34 -8.68 13.71
C THR A 235 -15.66 -9.56 12.67
N LEU A 236 -14.82 -8.99 11.81
CA LEU A 236 -14.05 -9.74 10.82
C LEU A 236 -13.14 -10.78 11.47
N ALA A 237 -12.40 -10.40 12.51
CA ALA A 237 -11.49 -11.30 13.21
C ALA A 237 -12.26 -12.45 13.87
N HIS A 238 -13.38 -12.12 14.53
CA HIS A 238 -14.23 -13.12 15.18
C HIS A 238 -14.87 -14.08 14.18
N ALA A 239 -15.52 -13.54 13.15
CA ALA A 239 -16.21 -14.33 12.13
C ALA A 239 -15.24 -15.31 11.46
N ARG A 240 -14.06 -14.83 11.03
CA ARG A 240 -13.03 -15.66 10.40
C ARG A 240 -12.44 -16.73 11.32
N HIS A 241 -12.55 -16.56 12.64
CA HIS A 241 -12.12 -17.55 13.62
C HIS A 241 -13.16 -18.66 13.81
N VAL A 242 -14.43 -18.30 13.94
CA VAL A 242 -15.52 -19.26 14.26
C VAL A 242 -16.17 -19.88 13.02
N THR A 243 -16.01 -19.25 11.86
CA THR A 243 -16.66 -19.65 10.61
C THR A 243 -15.66 -19.66 9.45
N PRO A 244 -15.51 -20.81 8.76
CA PRO A 244 -14.60 -20.91 7.62
C PRO A 244 -15.09 -20.05 6.44
N PRO A 245 -14.19 -19.64 5.52
CA PRO A 245 -14.57 -18.86 4.33
C PRO A 245 -15.58 -19.54 3.41
N ALA A 246 -15.58 -20.88 3.39
CA ALA A 246 -16.52 -21.68 2.62
C ALA A 246 -17.73 -22.03 3.49
N GLY A 247 -18.87 -21.38 3.25
CA GLY A 247 -20.11 -21.68 3.95
C GLY A 247 -20.99 -20.45 4.20
N PRO A 248 -22.13 -20.63 4.88
CA PRO A 248 -22.98 -19.50 5.27
C PRO A 248 -22.25 -18.63 6.31
N HIS A 249 -22.10 -17.34 6.01
CA HIS A 249 -21.45 -16.38 6.89
C HIS A 249 -22.35 -16.05 8.10
N THR A 250 -22.33 -16.94 9.09
CA THR A 250 -23.05 -16.82 10.36
C THR A 250 -22.06 -16.92 11.52
N ILE A 251 -22.37 -16.32 12.66
CA ILE A 251 -21.57 -16.49 13.89
C ILE A 251 -22.16 -17.67 14.65
N SER A 252 -21.44 -18.78 14.69
CA SER A 252 -21.81 -19.98 15.44
C SER A 252 -21.64 -19.82 16.94
N ASP A 253 -20.57 -19.15 17.37
CA ASP A 253 -20.28 -18.81 18.76
C ASP A 253 -20.08 -17.29 18.92
N PRO A 254 -21.00 -16.57 19.59
CA PRO A 254 -20.88 -15.13 19.82
C PRO A 254 -19.99 -14.78 21.02
N THR A 255 -19.49 -15.77 21.76
CA THR A 255 -18.65 -15.55 22.94
C THR A 255 -17.33 -14.91 22.50
N PRO A 256 -16.86 -13.84 23.17
CA PRO A 256 -15.57 -13.25 22.88
C PRO A 256 -14.45 -14.30 22.97
N ALA A 257 -13.64 -14.41 21.92
CA ALA A 257 -12.51 -15.33 21.88
C ALA A 257 -11.28 -14.76 22.64
N ASP A 258 -10.20 -15.54 22.68
CA ASP A 258 -8.94 -15.08 23.25
C ASP A 258 -8.35 -13.90 22.47
N TYR A 259 -7.59 -13.03 23.16
CA TYR A 259 -6.93 -11.87 22.55
C TYR A 259 -6.09 -12.23 21.31
N SER A 260 -5.48 -13.41 21.28
CA SER A 260 -4.68 -13.91 20.16
C SER A 260 -5.45 -13.92 18.84
N VAL A 261 -6.76 -14.17 18.87
CA VAL A 261 -7.65 -14.13 17.69
C VAL A 261 -7.76 -12.72 17.12
N TYR A 262 -7.79 -11.71 17.99
CA TYR A 262 -7.95 -10.30 17.60
C TYR A 262 -6.63 -9.57 17.39
N LYS A 263 -5.50 -10.10 17.93
CA LYS A 263 -4.19 -9.43 17.99
C LYS A 263 -3.80 -8.79 16.66
N SER A 264 -3.70 -9.58 15.59
CA SER A 264 -3.26 -9.08 14.28
C SER A 264 -4.18 -7.97 13.75
N THR A 265 -5.49 -8.10 13.94
CA THR A 265 -6.45 -7.11 13.49
C THR A 265 -6.41 -5.81 14.32
N LEU A 266 -6.16 -5.93 15.62
CA LEU A 266 -5.95 -4.79 16.51
C LEU A 266 -4.63 -4.05 16.22
N VAL A 267 -3.55 -4.79 15.94
CA VAL A 267 -2.27 -4.19 15.51
C VAL A 267 -2.44 -3.48 14.18
N PHE A 268 -3.15 -4.09 13.22
CA PHE A 268 -3.48 -3.47 11.93
C PHE A 268 -4.25 -2.14 12.11
N PHE A 269 -5.28 -2.13 12.96
CA PHE A 269 -5.99 -0.91 13.32
C PHE A 269 -5.06 0.13 13.97
N GLY A 270 -4.20 -0.30 14.89
CA GLY A 270 -3.22 0.54 15.56
C GLY A 270 -2.21 1.17 14.61
N LEU A 271 -1.77 0.45 13.58
CA LEU A 271 -0.91 0.97 12.51
C LEU A 271 -1.62 2.09 11.74
N ILE A 272 -2.88 1.90 11.33
CA ILE A 272 -3.66 2.94 10.64
C ILE A 272 -3.83 4.17 11.52
N ASP A 273 -4.24 4.01 12.78
CA ASP A 273 -4.42 5.12 13.72
C ASP A 273 -3.08 5.85 13.99
N THR A 274 -1.96 5.13 14.00
CA THR A 274 -0.61 5.70 14.14
C THR A 274 -0.19 6.47 12.89
N ILE A 275 -0.48 5.97 11.68
CA ILE A 275 -0.23 6.69 10.44
C ILE A 275 -0.95 8.04 10.45
N TYR A 276 -2.23 8.08 10.85
CA TYR A 276 -2.95 9.36 11.04
C TYR A 276 -2.30 10.30 12.05
N LYS A 277 -1.73 9.77 13.14
CA LYS A 277 -1.08 10.58 14.18
C LYS A 277 0.29 11.11 13.77
N GLN A 278 1.04 10.33 12.98
CA GLN A 278 2.45 10.63 12.67
C GLN A 278 2.62 11.23 11.28
N TYR A 279 2.05 10.62 10.25
CA TYR A 279 2.28 11.03 8.85
C TYR A 279 1.41 12.22 8.45
N PHE A 280 0.23 12.35 9.05
CA PHE A 280 -0.68 13.47 8.78
C PHE A 280 -0.48 14.65 9.74
N LYS A 281 0.53 14.57 10.62
CA LYS A 281 0.86 15.64 11.57
C LYS A 281 1.35 16.87 10.80
N GLY A 282 0.50 17.89 10.71
CA GLY A 282 0.80 19.14 9.99
C GLY A 282 0.15 19.26 8.61
N ILE A 283 -0.61 18.26 8.15
CA ILE A 283 -1.43 18.40 6.93
C ILE A 283 -2.64 19.28 7.26
N THR A 284 -2.65 20.49 6.70
CA THR A 284 -3.82 21.38 6.77
C THR A 284 -4.72 21.07 5.58
N VAL A 285 -5.90 20.49 5.83
CA VAL A 285 -6.91 20.32 4.78
C VAL A 285 -7.45 21.69 4.43
N MET A 286 -6.96 22.28 3.34
CA MET A 286 -7.59 23.48 2.81
C MET A 286 -8.99 23.07 2.32
N PRO A 287 -10.06 23.77 2.74
CA PRO A 287 -11.34 23.57 2.09
C PRO A 287 -11.15 23.85 0.61
N LEU A 288 -11.54 22.91 -0.24
CA LEU A 288 -11.62 23.11 -1.69
C LEU A 288 -12.40 24.41 -1.92
N LYS A 289 -11.69 25.51 -2.19
CA LYS A 289 -12.33 26.72 -2.70
C LYS A 289 -12.78 26.34 -4.10
N TYR A 290 -14.09 26.15 -4.22
CA TYR A 290 -14.86 26.03 -5.44
C TYR A 290 -14.13 26.62 -6.66
N CYS A 291 -13.85 25.79 -7.66
CA CYS A 291 -13.70 26.25 -9.05
C CYS A 291 -15.03 26.80 -9.54
#